data_AF-A0A920U061-F1
#
_entry.id   AF-A0A920U061-F1
#
_cell.length_a   1.000
_cell.length_b   1.000
_cell.length_c   1.000
_cell.angle_alpha   90.00
_cell.angle_beta   90.00
_cell.angle_gamma   90.00
#
_symmetry.space_group_name_H-M   'P 1'
#
loop_
_entity.id
_entity.type
_entity.pdbx_description
1 polymer ?
#
loop_
_entity_poly.entity_id
_entity_poly.type
_entity_poly.pdbx_seq_one_letter_code
_entity_poly.pdbx_strand_id
1 'polypeptide(L)' 'MLSGSYGIHDVVLGVPCVLDSNGLREVIELPITDEEQALLTTAAESVRIRLNQTANKNI' A
#
# COMPACT_ATOMS: atom_id res chain seq x y z
N MET A 1 2.24 -6.70 3.83
CA MET A 1 2.94 -5.39 3.71
C MET A 1 3.30 -5.23 2.26
N LEU A 2 3.04 -4.08 1.63
CA LEU A 2 3.45 -3.87 0.24
C LEU A 2 4.99 -3.78 0.21
N SER A 3 5.62 -4.76 -0.43
CA SER A 3 7.08 -4.86 -0.56
C SER A 3 7.57 -4.24 -1.88
N GLY A 4 7.06 -3.07 -2.24
CA GLY A 4 7.54 -2.30 -3.39
C GLY A 4 6.63 -2.24 -4.63
N SER A 5 5.44 -2.86 -4.61
CA SER A 5 4.46 -2.69 -5.69
C SER A 5 4.03 -1.23 -5.82
N TYR A 6 3.95 -0.72 -7.06
CA TYR A 6 3.70 0.70 -7.37
C TYR A 6 4.75 1.69 -6.80
N GLY A 7 5.95 1.20 -6.43
CA GLY A 7 7.01 2.02 -5.82
C GLY A 7 6.77 2.40 -4.36
N ILE A 8 5.68 1.92 -3.75
CA ILE A 8 5.26 2.26 -2.40
C ILE A 8 5.73 1.18 -1.42
N HIS A 9 6.41 1.62 -0.37
CA HIS A 9 6.98 0.75 0.66
C HIS A 9 6.41 1.11 2.05
N ASP A 10 6.26 0.10 2.91
CA ASP A 10 5.79 0.22 4.31
C ASP A 10 4.38 0.79 4.50
N VAL A 11 3.49 0.62 3.51
CA VAL A 11 2.07 0.95 3.68
C VAL A 11 1.20 -0.26 3.37
N VAL A 12 0.06 -0.35 4.06
CA VAL A 12 -1.01 -1.29 3.71
C VAL A 12 -2.01 -0.52 2.87
N LEU A 13 -2.01 -0.80 1.56
CA LEU A 13 -2.98 -0.26 0.61
C LEU A 13 -3.83 -1.40 0.05
N GLY A 14 -5.10 -1.13 -0.21
CA GLY A 14 -5.95 -2.06 -0.93
C GLY A 14 -5.52 -2.11 -2.40
N VAL A 15 -4.89 -3.19 -2.81
CA VAL A 15 -4.48 -3.44 -4.19
C VAL A 15 -5.12 -4.72 -4.71
N PRO A 16 -5.43 -4.82 -6.01
CA PRO A 16 -5.89 -6.06 -6.60
C PRO A 16 -4.77 -7.11 -6.48
N CYS A 17 -5.09 -8.24 -5.85
CA CYS A 17 -4.14 -9.32 -5.65
C CYS A 17 -4.80 -10.68 -5.93
N VAL A 18 -3.98 -11.63 -6.36
CA VAL A 18 -4.39 -13.02 -6.53
C VAL A 18 -4.06 -13.78 -5.27
N LEU A 19 -5.08 -14.44 -4.71
CA LEU A 19 -4.98 -15.31 -3.55
C LEU A 19 -5.24 -16.74 -3.99
N ASP A 20 -4.42 -17.68 -3.53
CA ASP A 20 -4.66 -19.12 -3.67
C ASP A 20 -4.72 -19.80 -2.29
N SER A 21 -4.85 -21.12 -2.28
CA SER A 21 -4.94 -21.92 -1.04
C SER A 21 -3.68 -21.83 -0.15
N ASN A 22 -2.55 -21.37 -0.69
CA ASN A 22 -1.30 -21.15 0.05
C ASN A 22 -1.09 -19.69 0.46
N GLY A 23 -2.00 -18.77 0.08
CA GLY A 23 -1.98 -17.37 0.51
C GLY A 23 -1.84 -16.38 -0.65
N LEU A 24 -1.06 -15.31 -0.43
CA LEU A 24 -0.82 -14.27 -1.43
C LEU A 24 0.10 -14.78 -2.54
N ARG A 25 -0.46 -14.97 -3.73
CA ARG A 25 0.28 -15.45 -4.90
C ARG A 25 1.03 -14.32 -5.60
N GLU A 26 0.32 -13.25 -5.92
CA GLU A 26 0.88 -12.07 -6.61
C GLU A 26 0.01 -10.83 -6.40
N VAL A 27 0.65 -9.66 -6.45
CA VAL A 27 -0.02 -8.36 -6.54
C VAL A 27 -0.13 -8.01 -8.02
N ILE A 28 -1.33 -7.67 -8.49
CA ILE A 28 -1.54 -7.28 -9.87
C ILE A 28 -1.21 -5.79 -9.98
N GLU A 29 -0.19 -5.47 -10.78
CA GLU A 29 0.11 -4.10 -11.19
C GLU A 29 -0.73 -3.77 -12.43
N LEU A 30 -1.74 -2.92 -12.24
CA LEU A 30 -2.53 -2.40 -13.35
C LEU A 30 -1.80 -1.18 -13.92
N PRO A 31 -1.82 -1.00 -15.26
CA PRO A 31 -1.37 0.24 -15.86
C PRO A 31 -2.30 1.35 -15.38
N ILE A 32 -1.78 2.20 -14.50
CA ILE A 32 -2.46 3.40 -14.01
C ILE A 32 -1.78 4.63 -14.61
N THR A 33 -2.54 5.71 -14.74
CA THR A 33 -2.03 6.98 -15.23
C THR A 33 -1.13 7.67 -14.19
N ASP A 34 -0.30 8.62 -14.63
CA ASP A 34 0.55 9.40 -13.73
C ASP A 34 -0.25 10.14 -12.64
N GLU A 35 -1.47 10.57 -12.97
CA GLU A 35 -2.39 11.22 -12.03
C GLU A 35 -2.90 10.25 -10.96
N GLU A 36 -3.30 9.04 -11.36
CA GLU A 36 -3.73 7.98 -10.44
C GLU A 36 -2.56 7.50 -9.55
N GLN A 37 -1.34 7.42 -10.09
CA GLN A 37 -0.14 7.11 -9.32
C GLN A 37 0.16 8.19 -8.27
N ALA A 38 -0.05 9.48 -8.60
CA ALA A 38 0.10 10.58 -7.64
C ALA A 38 -0.95 10.53 -6.52
N LEU A 39 -2.20 10.20 -6.86
CA LEU A 39 -3.27 9.98 -5.88
C LEU A 39 -2.98 8.79 -4.97
N LEU A 40 -2.49 7.68 -5.53
CA LEU A 40 -2.08 6.48 -4.79
C LEU A 40 -0.97 6.80 -3.79
N THR A 41 0.03 7.57 -4.23
CA THR A 41 1.15 8.02 -3.39
C THR A 41 0.67 8.91 -2.25
N THR A 42 -0.22 9.86 -2.55
CA THR A 42 -0.81 10.76 -1.53
C THR A 42 -1.62 9.97 -0.48
N ALA A 43 -2.40 8.98 -0.93
CA ALA A 43 -3.15 8.10 -0.04
C ALA A 43 -2.22 7.27 0.86
N ALA A 44 -1.13 6.73 0.29
CA ALA A 44 -0.11 6.01 1.03
C ALA A 44 0.56 6.87 2.11
N GLU A 45 0.93 8.11 1.80
CA GLU A 45 1.49 9.05 2.77
C GLU A 45 0.53 9.34 3.93
N SER A 46 -0.76 9.55 3.63
CA SER A 46 -1.79 9.78 4.64
C SER A 46 -1.91 8.60 5.62
N VAL A 47 -1.87 7.36 5.10
CA VAL A 47 -1.88 6.15 5.93
C VAL A 47 -0.61 6.01 6.74
N ARG A 48 0.57 6.30 6.16
CA ARG A 48 1.86 6.28 6.86
C ARG A 48 1.89 7.27 8.03
N ILE A 49 1.36 8.47 7.85
CA ILE A 49 1.22 9.46 8.92
C ILE A 49 0.36 8.92 10.06
N ARG A 50 -0.80 8.30 9.75
CA ARG A 50 -1.69 7.71 10.77
C ARG A 50 -1.05 6.54 11.51
N LEU A 51 -0.28 5.69 10.81
CA LEU A 51 0.46 4.59 11.42
C LEU A 51 1.53 5.10 12.39
N ASN A 52 2.30 6.13 11.98
CA ASN A 52 3.30 6.77 12.84
C ASN A 52 2.70 7.48 14.06
N GLN A 53 1.52 8.07 13.92
CA GLN A 53 0.80 8.68 15.05
C GLN A 53 0.33 7.64 16.08
N THR A 54 0.02 6.43 15.63
CA THR A 54 -0.45 5.34 16.51
C THR A 54 0.71 4.67 17.25
N ALA A 55 1.88 4.56 16.61
CA ALA A 55 3.09 4.00 17.24
C ALA A 55 3.68 4.87 18.37
N ASN A 56 3.29 6.15 18.47
CA ASN A 56 3.80 7.10 19.46
C ASN A 56 2.86 7.34 20.65
N LYS A 57 1.79 6.54 20.79
CA LYS A 57 0.98 6.51 22.01
C LYS A 57 1.50 5.42 22.95
N ASN A 58 2.44 5.82 23.79
CA ASN A 58 2.69 5.20 25.10
C ASN A 58 1.37 5.17 25.89
N ILE A 59 0.78 3.99 26.04
CA ILE A 59 -0.08 3.60 27.16
C ILE A 59 0.10 2.10 27.41
#